data_AF-A0A5Q0CBH7-F1
#
_entry.id   AF-A0A5Q0CBH7-F1
#
_cell.length_a   1.000
_cell.length_b   1.000
_cell.length_c   1.000
_cell.angle_alpha   90.00
_cell.angle_beta   90.00
_cell.angle_gamma   90.00
#
_symmetry.space_group_name_H-M   'P 1'
#
loop_
_entity.id
_entity.type
_entity.pdbx_description
1 polymer ?
#
loop_
_entity_poly.entity_id
_entity_poly.type
_entity_poly.pdbx_seq_one_letter_code
_entity_poly.pdbx_strand_id
1 'polypeptide(L)' 'MLYYALVFLVVALIAGVLGFGGIAGASASIAQVLFFLFLVLFVVSLAMRVLRR' A
#
# COMPACT_ATOMS: atom_id res chain seq x y z
N MET A 1 28.39 -5.34 6.95
CA MET A 1 27.00 -5.39 6.43
C MET A 1 25.97 -5.68 7.53
N LEU A 2 26.13 -6.75 8.32
CA LEU A 2 25.20 -7.10 9.41
C LEU A 2 25.01 -6.01 10.48
N TYR A 3 26.07 -5.27 10.81
CA TYR A 3 25.99 -4.14 11.74
C TYR A 3 25.00 -3.06 11.27
N TYR A 4 25.12 -2.60 10.01
CA TYR A 4 24.23 -1.60 9.45
C TYR A 4 22.78 -2.10 9.36
N ALA A 5 22.57 -3.37 8.99
CA ALA A 5 21.23 -3.96 8.96
C ALA A 5 20.57 -3.96 10.35
N LEU A 6 21.31 -4.32 11.41
CA LEU A 6 20.82 -4.27 12.79
C LEU A 6 20.53 -2.84 13.26
N VAL A 7 21.37 -1.87 12.90
CA VAL A 7 21.14 -0.46 13.22
C VAL A 7 19.87 0.04 12.53
N PHE A 8 19.69 -0.24 11.24
CA PHE A 8 18.48 0.15 10.51
C PHE A 8 17.23 -0.56 11.03
N LEU A 9 17.33 -1.81 11.45
CA LEU A 9 16.22 -2.54 12.08
C LEU A 9 15.72 -1.83 13.34
N VAL A 10 16.63 -1.45 14.23
CA VAL A 10 16.29 -0.75 15.47
C VAL A 10 15.68 0.63 15.17
N VAL A 11 16.27 1.38 14.23
CA VAL A 11 15.74 2.68 13.80
C VAL A 11 14.33 2.54 13.22
N ALA A 12 14.09 1.53 12.38
CA ALA A 12 12.77 1.28 11.79
C ALA A 12 11.71 0.92 12.84
N LEU A 13 12.06 0.11 13.85
CA LEU A 13 11.15 -0.21 14.96
C LEU A 13 10.82 1.02 15.80
N ILE A 14 11.83 1.82 16.17
CA ILE A 14 11.64 3.05 16.94
C ILE A 14 10.77 4.02 16.14
N ALA A 15 11.05 4.21 14.86
CA ALA A 15 10.24 5.04 13.98
C ALA A 15 8.78 4.52 13.88
N GLY A 16 8.62 3.21 13.73
CA GLY A 16 7.34 2.50 13.75
C GLY A 16 6.49 2.84 14.98
N VAL A 17 7.08 2.75 16.17
CA VAL A 17 6.41 2.99 17.45
C VAL A 17 6.18 4.48 17.73
N LEU A 18 7.12 5.36 17.36
CA LEU A 18 7.07 6.78 17.73
C LEU A 18 6.14 7.66 16.88
N GLY A 19 5.67 7.21 15.71
CA GLY A 19 4.80 8.09 14.91
C GLY A 19 4.48 7.67 13.50
N PHE A 20 5.04 6.57 12.99
CA PHE A 20 4.70 6.09 11.64
C PHE A 20 3.23 5.66 11.50
N GLY A 21 2.49 5.46 12.59
CA GLY A 21 1.07 5.14 12.57
C GLY A 21 0.18 6.18 11.87
N GLY A 22 0.49 7.49 12.01
CA GLY A 22 -0.30 8.55 11.36
C GLY A 22 -0.12 8.59 9.85
N ILE A 23 1.13 8.44 9.39
CA ILE A 23 1.48 8.39 7.95
C ILE A 23 1.00 7.07 7.33
N ALA A 24 1.13 5.96 8.06
CA ALA A 24 0.59 4.67 7.65
C ALA A 24 -0.94 4.73 7.49
N GLY A 25 -1.65 5.40 8.40
CA GLY A 25 -3.09 5.61 8.31
C GLY A 25 -3.51 6.44 7.10
N ALA A 26 -2.84 7.56 6.85
CA ALA A 26 -3.09 8.38 5.66
C ALA A 26 -2.74 7.65 4.35
N SER A 27 -1.68 6.84 4.36
CA SER A 27 -1.30 6.03 3.19
C SER A 27 -2.31 4.90 2.95
N ALA A 28 -2.85 4.30 4.02
CA ALA A 28 -3.85 3.24 3.94
C ALA A 28 -5.16 3.73 3.32
N SER A 29 -5.62 4.94 3.67
CA SER A 29 -6.84 5.51 3.09
C SER A 29 -6.68 5.82 1.60
N ILE A 30 -5.53 6.36 1.18
CA ILE A 30 -5.22 6.60 -0.24
C ILE A 30 -5.16 5.27 -1.00
N ALA A 31 -4.51 4.25 -0.43
CA ALA A 31 -4.42 2.92 -1.04
C ALA A 31 -5.80 2.27 -1.21
N GLN A 32 -6.72 2.43 -0.25
CA GLN A 32 -8.09 1.95 -0.36
C GLN A 32 -8.83 2.59 -1.53
N VAL A 33 -8.72 3.91 -1.71
CA VAL A 33 -9.36 4.61 -2.84
C VAL A 33 -8.82 4.09 -4.18
N LEU A 34 -7.50 3.93 -4.31
CA LEU A 34 -6.88 3.39 -5.52
C LEU A 34 -7.28 1.94 -5.80
N PHE A 35 -7.41 1.12 -4.76
CA PHE A 35 -7.86 -0.27 -4.88
C PHE A 35 -9.28 -0.34 -5.45
N PHE A 36 -10.22 0.44 -4.92
CA PHE A 36 -11.59 0.49 -5.45
C PHE A 36 -11.64 1.04 -6.87
N LEU A 37 -10.87 2.09 -7.17
CA LEU A 37 -10.78 2.62 -8.54
C LEU A 37 -10.29 1.55 -9.52
N PHE A 38 -9.23 0.82 -9.15
CA PHE A 38 -8.72 -0.28 -9.95
C PHE A 38 -9.75 -1.40 -10.12
N LEU A 39 -10.47 -1.75 -9.05
CA LEU A 39 -11.51 -2.79 -9.09
C LEU A 39 -12.63 -2.41 -10.08
N VAL A 40 -13.10 -1.17 -10.05
CA VAL A 40 -14.11 -0.67 -11.01
C VAL A 40 -13.57 -0.76 -12.45
N LEU A 41 -12.36 -0.26 -12.70
CA LEU A 41 -11.73 -0.33 -14.02
C LEU A 41 -11.53 -1.76 -14.50
N PHE A 42 -11.14 -2.66 -13.59
CA PHE A 42 -10.96 -4.08 -13.86
C PHE A 42 -12.28 -4.73 -14.27
N VAL A 43 -13.37 -4.49 -13.53
CA VAL A 43 -14.71 -5.00 -13.85
C VAL A 43 -15.19 -4.47 -15.20
N VAL A 44 -15.02 -3.17 -15.47
CA VAL A 44 -15.39 -2.56 -16.75
C VAL A 44 -14.59 -3.17 -17.90
N SER A 45 -13.27 -3.31 -17.74
CA SER A 45 -12.39 -3.93 -18.73
C SER A 45 -12.78 -5.38 -19.01
N LEU A 46 -13.07 -6.14 -17.94
CA LEU A 46 -13.51 -7.53 -18.05
C LEU A 46 -14.86 -7.64 -18.76
N ALA A 47 -15.83 -6.79 -18.40
CA ALA A 47 -17.14 -6.76 -19.04
C ALA A 47 -17.02 -6.40 -20.53
N MET A 48 -16.22 -5.40 -20.88
CA MET A 48 -15.96 -5.05 -22.29
C MET A 48 -15.32 -6.20 -23.07
N ARG A 49 -14.40 -6.94 -22.43
CA ARG A 49 -13.74 -8.09 -23.06
C ARG A 49 -14.71 -9.27 -23.27
N VAL A 50 -15.63 -9.49 -22.35
CA VAL A 50 -16.66 -10.53 -22.46
C VAL A 50 -17.73 -10.15 -23.48
N LEU A 51 -18.15 -8.87 -23.54
CA LEU A 51 -19.16 -8.38 -24.48
C LEU A 51 -18.65 -8.27 -25.93
N ARG A 52 -17.34 -8.14 -26.14
CA ARG A 52 -16.70 -8.11 -27.48
C ARG A 52 -16.33 -9.51 -28.01
N ARG A 53 -16.64 -10.58 -27.28
CA ARG A 53 -16.52 -11.98 -27.72
C ARG A 53 -17.81 -12.41 -28.39
#